data_AF-A0A2D8U4Z5-F1
#
_entry.id   AF-A0A2D8U4Z5-F1
#
_cell.length_a   1.000
_cell.length_b   1.000
_cell.length_c   1.000
_cell.angle_alpha   90.00
_cell.angle_beta   90.00
_cell.angle_gamma   90.00
#
_symmetry.space_group_name_H-M   'P 1'
#
loop_
_entity.id
_entity.type
_entity.pdbx_description
1 polymer ?
#
loop_
_entity_poly.entity_id
_entity_poly.type
_entity_poly.pdbx_seq_one_letter_code
_entity_poly.pdbx_strand_id
1 'polypeptide(L)'
;MDWRPVEVQYMPTEDIERPLSSLGLDSDAEKNHIEFLKVQELREAQWYHDKSVPIPKTFYQEGARTLARQIKGKVVRLETSLRGDISVFERRVDTGIDVLIRGEASDEMELFNHPETASLMGAVLSEGALSLHFE
;
A
#
# COMPACT_ATOMS: atom_id res chain seq x y z
N MET A 1 24.81 8.27 -16.18
CA MET A 1 23.80 7.19 -16.06
C MET A 1 22.55 7.84 -15.53
N ASP A 2 21.46 7.74 -16.29
CA ASP A 2 20.27 8.57 -16.06
C ASP A 2 19.15 7.73 -15.44
N TRP A 3 18.40 8.37 -14.53
CA TRP A 3 17.19 7.80 -13.94
C TRP A 3 16.12 7.60 -15.02
N ARG A 4 15.44 6.45 -14.98
CA ARG A 4 14.37 6.11 -15.91
C ARG A 4 13.04 6.09 -15.18
N PRO A 5 12.00 6.79 -15.67
CA PRO A 5 10.69 6.73 -15.05
C PRO A 5 10.09 5.34 -15.21
N VAL A 6 9.39 4.89 -14.18
CA VAL A 6 8.63 3.63 -14.16
C VAL A 6 7.17 3.96 -14.01
N GLU A 7 6.35 3.38 -14.87
CA GLU A 7 4.90 3.54 -14.80
C GLU A 7 4.38 2.91 -13.51
N VAL A 8 3.67 3.72 -12.72
CA VAL A 8 3.03 3.28 -11.49
C VAL A 8 1.57 2.98 -11.81
N GLN A 9 1.19 1.72 -11.66
CA GLN A 9 -0.21 1.33 -11.76
C GLN A 9 -0.91 1.67 -10.45
N TYR A 10 -1.91 2.54 -10.53
CA TYR A 10 -2.77 2.86 -9.42
C TYR A 10 -3.94 1.89 -9.42
N MET A 11 -4.08 1.10 -8.35
CA MET A 11 -5.30 0.33 -8.12
C MET A 11 -6.18 1.12 -7.15
N PRO A 12 -7.18 1.87 -7.67
CA PRO A 12 -8.11 2.56 -6.79
C PRO A 12 -8.97 1.54 -6.06
N THR A 13 -9.02 1.62 -4.73
CA THR A 13 -10.03 0.94 -3.91
C THR A 13 -11.34 1.73 -3.96
N GLU A 14 -11.99 1.76 -5.12
CA GLU A 14 -13.34 2.36 -5.26
C GLU A 14 -14.43 1.51 -4.57
N ASP A 15 -14.11 0.28 -4.15
CA ASP A 15 -15.14 -0.69 -3.76
C ASP A 15 -15.39 -0.79 -2.24
N ILE A 16 -14.61 -0.11 -1.41
CA ILE A 16 -14.80 -0.19 0.06
C ILE A 16 -15.90 0.77 0.54
N GLU A 17 -16.11 1.89 -0.15
CA GLU A 17 -17.13 2.89 0.20
C GLU A 17 -18.44 2.73 -0.58
N ARG A 18 -18.47 1.82 -1.56
CA ARG A 18 -19.64 1.56 -2.39
C ARG A 18 -20.56 0.58 -1.67
N PRO A 19 -21.84 0.93 -1.43
CA PRO A 19 -22.79 -0.02 -0.88
C PRO A 19 -22.86 -1.25 -1.80
N LEU A 20 -22.95 -2.45 -1.24
CA LEU A 20 -22.90 -3.73 -1.99
C LEU A 20 -23.93 -3.77 -3.13
N SER A 21 -25.07 -3.11 -2.92
CA SER A 21 -26.12 -2.90 -3.93
C SER A 21 -25.63 -2.17 -5.20
N SER A 22 -24.70 -1.23 -5.07
CA SER A 22 -24.08 -0.50 -6.20
C SER A 22 -23.03 -1.33 -6.96
N LEU A 23 -22.56 -2.43 -6.36
CA LEU A 23 -21.65 -3.40 -6.97
C LEU A 23 -22.38 -4.58 -7.61
N GLY A 24 -23.71 -4.52 -7.70
CA GLY A 24 -24.54 -5.63 -8.21
C GLY A 24 -24.56 -6.86 -7.29
N LEU A 25 -24.15 -6.70 -6.04
CA LEU A 25 -24.18 -7.74 -5.03
C LEU A 25 -25.49 -7.62 -4.23
N ASP A 26 -26.07 -8.77 -3.90
CA ASP A 26 -27.39 -8.84 -3.29
C ASP A 26 -27.45 -8.05 -1.97
N SER A 27 -28.52 -7.26 -1.82
CA SER A 27 -28.85 -6.52 -0.59
C SER A 27 -28.97 -7.40 0.65
N ASP A 28 -29.06 -8.72 0.44
CA ASP A 28 -29.09 -9.73 1.49
C ASP A 28 -27.72 -9.88 2.16
N ALA A 29 -26.60 -9.63 1.48
CA ALA A 29 -25.28 -9.64 2.12
C ALA A 29 -25.10 -8.47 3.11
N GLU A 30 -25.55 -7.28 2.73
CA GLU A 30 -25.55 -6.10 3.59
C GLU A 30 -26.51 -6.27 4.78
N LYS A 31 -27.72 -6.78 4.53
CA LYS A 31 -28.66 -7.14 5.60
C LYS A 31 -28.12 -8.24 6.50
N ASN A 32 -27.49 -9.28 5.95
CA ASN A 32 -26.88 -10.36 6.73
C ASN A 32 -25.72 -9.84 7.57
N HIS A 33 -24.93 -8.90 7.07
CA HIS A 33 -23.89 -8.23 7.86
C HIS A 33 -24.50 -7.39 9.00
N ILE A 34 -25.53 -6.59 8.71
CA ILE A 34 -26.24 -5.79 9.72
C ILE A 34 -26.89 -6.69 10.78
N GLU A 35 -27.52 -7.80 10.39
CA GLU A 35 -28.10 -8.78 11.32
C GLU A 35 -27.02 -9.56 12.08
N PHE A 36 -25.90 -9.89 11.44
CA PHE A 36 -24.73 -10.50 12.09
C PHE A 36 -24.19 -9.60 13.20
N LEU A 37 -24.12 -8.28 13.00
CA LEU A 37 -23.69 -7.33 14.03
C LEU A 37 -24.67 -7.20 15.20
N LYS A 38 -25.93 -7.63 15.05
CA LYS A 38 -26.94 -7.62 16.12
C LYS A 38 -26.89 -8.86 17.03
N VAL A 39 -26.09 -9.87 16.65
CA VAL A 39 -25.92 -11.12 17.41
C VAL A 39 -25.37 -10.81 18.80
N GLN A 40 -26.03 -11.36 19.83
CA GLN A 40 -25.80 -10.96 21.22
C GLN A 40 -24.38 -11.33 21.70
N GLU A 41 -23.83 -12.41 21.17
CA GLU A 41 -22.49 -12.93 21.37
C GLU A 41 -21.39 -12.04 20.77
N LEU A 42 -21.75 -11.15 19.84
CA LEU A 42 -20.84 -10.20 19.20
C LEU A 42 -20.94 -8.79 19.80
N ARG A 43 -21.76 -8.57 20.84
CA ARG A 43 -21.85 -7.27 21.53
C ARG A 43 -20.52 -6.77 22.04
N GLU A 44 -19.65 -7.68 22.46
CA GLU A 44 -18.30 -7.33 22.92
C GLU A 44 -17.43 -6.86 21.75
N ALA A 45 -17.48 -7.54 20.60
CA ALA A 45 -16.80 -7.10 19.39
C ALA A 45 -17.36 -5.77 18.84
N GLN A 46 -18.68 -5.58 18.88
CA GLN A 46 -19.34 -4.31 18.54
C GLN A 46 -18.91 -3.20 19.49
N TRP A 47 -18.84 -3.48 20.79
CA TRP A 47 -18.36 -2.52 21.78
C TRP A 47 -16.91 -2.13 21.51
N TYR A 48 -16.03 -3.09 21.19
CA TYR A 48 -14.66 -2.79 20.79
C TYR A 48 -14.59 -1.99 19.49
N HIS A 49 -15.46 -2.25 18.50
CA HIS A 49 -15.51 -1.44 17.29
C HIS A 49 -15.92 0.02 17.60
N ASP A 50 -17.04 0.21 18.30
CA ASP A 50 -17.60 1.53 18.63
C ASP A 50 -16.76 2.33 19.64
N LYS A 51 -15.99 1.64 20.50
CA LYS A 51 -15.13 2.25 21.53
C LYS A 51 -13.66 2.24 21.18
N SER A 52 -13.27 1.60 20.08
CA SER A 52 -11.89 1.71 19.60
C SER A 52 -11.61 3.16 19.28
N VAL A 53 -10.50 3.67 19.81
CA VAL A 53 -9.97 4.95 19.34
C VAL A 53 -9.61 4.72 17.88
N PRO A 54 -10.20 5.46 16.92
CA PRO A 54 -9.82 5.35 15.52
C PRO A 54 -8.32 5.56 15.47
N ILE A 55 -7.55 4.54 15.09
CA ILE A 55 -6.10 4.67 15.00
C ILE A 55 -5.87 5.77 13.98
N PRO A 56 -5.35 6.94 14.39
CA PRO A 56 -5.04 7.98 13.43
C PRO A 56 -4.05 7.38 12.43
N LYS A 57 -4.32 7.52 11.13
CA LYS A 57 -3.41 7.06 10.05
C LYS A 57 -1.98 7.62 10.20
N THR A 58 -1.75 8.53 11.14
CA THR A 58 -0.48 9.13 11.55
C THR A 58 0.38 8.31 12.52
N PHE A 59 -0.05 7.15 13.02
CA PHE A 59 0.76 6.35 13.97
C PHE A 59 1.84 5.44 13.36
N TYR A 60 2.27 5.72 12.13
CA TYR A 60 3.55 5.23 11.62
C TYR A 60 4.52 6.41 11.48
N GLN A 61 4.98 6.92 12.63
CA GLN A 61 6.20 7.72 12.71
C GLN A 61 7.16 7.04 13.69
N GLU A 62 7.56 5.81 13.37
CA GLU A 62 8.86 5.31 13.80
C GLU A 62 9.79 5.50 12.61
N GLY A 63 10.77 6.39 12.79
CA GLY A 63 11.64 6.88 11.73
C GLY A 63 12.18 5.76 10.87
N ALA A 64 12.27 6.03 9.56
CA ALA A 64 12.79 5.17 8.50
C ALA A 64 13.90 4.25 9.02
N ARG A 65 13.51 3.10 9.56
CA ARG A 65 14.43 2.02 9.89
C ARG A 65 14.71 1.41 8.54
N THR A 66 15.88 1.75 8.01
CA THR A 66 16.51 1.13 6.87
C THR A 66 16.71 -0.35 7.20
N LEU A 67 15.65 -1.14 7.10
CA LEU A 67 15.72 -2.58 7.12
C LEU A 67 15.97 -2.99 5.68
N ALA A 68 17.25 -2.95 5.29
CA ALA A 68 17.76 -3.68 4.14
C ALA A 68 17.51 -5.18 4.43
N ARG A 69 16.29 -5.63 4.12
CA ARG A 69 15.89 -7.02 4.26
C ARG A 69 16.09 -7.66 2.90
N GLN A 70 17.01 -8.62 2.83
CA GLN A 70 17.10 -9.53 1.69
C GLN A 70 15.76 -10.27 1.57
N ILE A 71 14.96 -9.93 0.57
CA ILE A 71 13.70 -10.60 0.29
C ILE A 71 13.96 -11.56 -0.85
N LYS A 72 13.91 -12.87 -0.57
CA LYS A 72 13.75 -13.87 -1.62
C LYS A 72 12.33 -13.76 -2.16
N GLY A 73 12.15 -13.07 -3.28
CA GLY A 73 10.84 -12.92 -3.93
C GLY A 73 10.90 -11.97 -5.12
N LYS A 74 9.99 -12.16 -6.08
CA LYS A 74 9.84 -11.28 -7.27
C LYS A 74 9.13 -9.96 -6.96
N VAL A 75 8.65 -9.78 -5.73
CA VAL A 75 7.83 -8.64 -5.32
C VAL A 75 8.29 -8.15 -3.95
N VAL A 76 8.51 -6.85 -3.83
CA VAL A 76 8.82 -6.15 -2.58
C VAL A 76 7.69 -5.17 -2.30
N ARG A 77 7.09 -5.24 -1.11
CA ARG A 77 6.06 -4.30 -0.66
C ARG A 77 6.68 -3.30 0.32
N LEU A 78 6.51 -2.02 0.04
CA LEU A 78 7.01 -0.90 0.83
C LEU A 78 5.80 -0.10 1.34
N GLU A 79 5.73 0.08 2.65
CA GLU A 79 4.83 1.08 3.23
C GLU A 79 5.50 2.45 3.00
N THR A 80 4.78 3.37 2.36
CA THR A 80 5.31 4.70 2.07
C THR A 80 4.50 5.76 2.78
N SER A 81 5.18 6.71 3.41
CA SER A 81 4.53 7.86 4.03
C SER A 81 4.19 8.98 3.03
N LEU A 82 4.62 8.80 1.78
CA LEU A 82 4.43 9.75 0.70
C LEU A 82 2.93 9.97 0.41
N ARG A 83 2.57 11.22 0.11
CA ARG A 83 1.19 11.63 -0.16
C ARG A 83 1.02 12.09 -1.60
N GLY A 84 -0.21 11.97 -2.10
CA GLY A 84 -0.55 12.34 -3.46
C GLY A 84 -0.06 11.30 -4.48
N ASP A 85 0.13 11.74 -5.71
CA ASP A 85 0.63 10.89 -6.79
C ASP A 85 2.08 10.52 -6.52
N ILE A 86 2.44 9.27 -6.82
CA ILE A 86 3.75 8.71 -6.57
C ILE A 86 4.45 8.47 -7.91
N SER A 87 5.66 9.01 -8.03
CA SER A 87 6.56 8.76 -9.15
C SER A 87 7.66 7.80 -8.74
N VAL A 88 7.91 6.78 -9.56
CA VAL A 88 8.98 5.81 -9.35
C VAL A 88 10.00 5.92 -10.47
N PHE A 89 11.28 5.90 -10.11
CA PHE A 89 12.39 5.92 -11.05
C PHE A 89 13.35 4.78 -10.75
N GLU A 90 13.91 4.16 -11.78
CA GLU A 90 14.97 3.17 -11.63
C GLU A 90 16.31 3.67 -12.20
N ARG A 91 17.40 3.15 -11.66
CA ARG A 91 18.75 3.32 -12.18
C ARG A 91 19.57 2.07 -11.92
N ARG A 92 20.25 1.57 -12.96
CA ARG A 92 21.23 0.48 -12.81
C ARG A 92 22.51 0.98 -12.14
N VAL A 93 23.04 0.17 -11.23
CA VAL A 93 24.31 0.39 -10.54
C VAL A 93 25.12 -0.91 -10.53
N ASP A 94 26.40 -0.84 -10.19
CA ASP A 94 27.28 -2.01 -10.19
C ASP A 94 26.82 -3.10 -9.22
N THR A 95 26.06 -2.69 -8.19
CA THR A 95 25.47 -3.56 -7.16
C THR A 95 23.98 -3.77 -7.38
N GLY A 96 23.49 -3.89 -8.62
CA GLY A 96 22.07 -4.16 -8.93
C GLY A 96 21.31 -2.93 -9.44
N ILE A 97 20.18 -2.60 -8.82
CA ILE A 97 19.39 -1.41 -9.20
C ILE A 97 19.03 -0.55 -7.99
N ASP A 98 19.03 0.75 -8.21
CA ASP A 98 18.44 1.75 -7.32
C ASP A 98 17.04 2.10 -7.81
N VAL A 99 16.10 2.23 -6.88
CA VAL A 99 14.73 2.69 -7.11
C VAL A 99 14.49 3.93 -6.26
N LEU A 100 14.19 5.05 -6.90
CA LEU A 100 13.84 6.31 -6.27
C LEU A 100 12.33 6.50 -6.33
N ILE A 101 11.71 6.77 -5.18
CA ILE A 101 10.28 6.98 -5.04
C ILE A 101 10.08 8.41 -4.56
N ARG A 102 9.20 9.16 -5.22
CA ARG A 102 8.89 10.56 -4.91
C ARG A 102 7.38 10.76 -4.84
N GLY A 103 6.92 11.39 -3.77
CA GLY A 103 5.54 11.89 -3.68
C GLY A 103 5.44 13.24 -4.38
N GLU A 104 4.34 13.52 -5.07
CA GLU A 104 4.13 14.83 -5.69
C GLU A 104 3.69 15.88 -4.65
N ALA A 105 2.95 15.45 -3.62
CA ALA A 105 2.45 16.36 -2.57
C ALA A 105 3.45 16.58 -1.43
N SER A 106 4.62 15.93 -1.44
CA SER A 106 5.70 16.12 -0.47
C SER A 106 7.05 16.23 -1.16
N ASP A 107 7.95 17.07 -0.64
CA ASP A 107 9.37 17.07 -1.06
C ASP A 107 10.14 15.85 -0.51
N GLU A 108 9.43 14.89 0.08
CA GLU A 108 9.99 13.65 0.61
C GLU A 108 10.30 12.69 -0.54
N MET A 109 11.46 12.04 -0.43
CA MET A 109 11.93 11.03 -1.38
C MET A 109 12.47 9.83 -0.62
N GLU A 110 12.19 8.64 -1.12
CA GLU A 110 12.69 7.39 -0.57
C GLU A 110 13.58 6.70 -1.62
N LEU A 111 14.76 6.25 -1.20
CA LEU A 111 15.71 5.53 -2.06
C LEU A 111 15.85 4.09 -1.58
N PHE A 112 15.61 3.16 -2.49
CA PHE A 112 15.71 1.72 -2.27
C PHE A 112 16.79 1.13 -3.19
N ASN A 113 17.58 0.17 -2.69
CA ASN A 113 18.54 -0.57 -3.50
C ASN A 113 18.20 -2.07 -3.48
N HIS A 114 18.13 -2.68 -4.66
CA HIS A 114 17.95 -4.11 -4.82
C HIS A 114 19.24 -4.76 -5.37
N PRO A 115 19.99 -5.50 -4.54
CA PRO A 115 21.35 -5.93 -4.89
C PRO A 115 21.43 -7.10 -5.89
N GLU A 116 20.33 -7.83 -6.10
CA GLU A 116 20.34 -9.12 -6.80
C GLU A 116 19.59 -9.11 -8.15
N THR A 117 19.06 -7.97 -8.60
CA THR A 117 18.28 -7.89 -9.85
C THR A 117 18.86 -6.87 -10.83
N ALA A 118 18.55 -7.05 -12.10
CA ALA A 118 19.02 -6.20 -13.20
C ALA A 118 17.95 -5.22 -13.71
N SER A 119 16.69 -5.36 -13.29
CA SER A 119 15.59 -4.53 -13.77
C SER A 119 14.38 -4.50 -12.82
N LEU A 120 13.69 -3.35 -12.79
CA LEU A 120 12.36 -3.22 -12.21
C LEU A 120 11.32 -3.45 -13.32
N MET A 121 10.45 -4.44 -13.13
CA MET A 121 9.39 -4.81 -14.07
C MET A 121 8.14 -3.94 -13.94
N GLY A 122 7.89 -3.40 -12.76
CA GLY A 122 6.76 -2.50 -12.55
C GLY A 122 6.58 -2.10 -11.11
N ALA A 123 5.74 -1.09 -10.92
CA ALA A 123 5.35 -0.59 -9.61
C ALA A 123 3.81 -0.50 -9.53
N VAL A 124 3.23 -0.95 -8.43
CA VAL A 124 1.79 -0.91 -8.19
C VAL A 124 1.53 -0.23 -6.85
N LEU A 125 0.73 0.84 -6.84
CA LEU A 125 0.30 1.52 -5.62
C LEU A 125 -1.10 1.05 -5.22
N SER A 126 -1.22 0.53 -4.00
CA SER A 126 -2.49 0.07 -3.43
C SER A 126 -2.53 0.35 -1.93
N GLU A 127 -3.61 0.98 -1.45
CA GLU A 127 -3.89 1.21 -0.02
C GLU A 127 -2.72 1.88 0.76
N GLY A 128 -1.95 2.78 0.13
CA GLY A 128 -0.79 3.44 0.75
C GLY A 128 0.47 2.57 0.82
N ALA A 129 0.50 1.43 0.15
CA ALA A 129 1.67 0.60 -0.01
C ALA A 129 2.08 0.49 -1.49
N LEU A 130 3.36 0.69 -1.76
CA LEU A 130 3.96 0.53 -3.09
C LEU A 130 4.53 -0.89 -3.21
N SER A 131 4.10 -1.62 -4.22
CA SER A 131 4.64 -2.94 -4.57
C SER A 131 5.55 -2.81 -5.78
N LEU A 132 6.81 -3.22 -5.64
CA LEU A 132 7.83 -3.22 -6.68
C LEU A 132 8.05 -4.65 -7.17
N HIS A 133 7.96 -4.85 -8.48
CA HIS A 133 8.10 -6.15 -9.13
C HIS A 133 9.43 -6.23 -9.86
N PHE A 134 10.23 -7.26 -9.60
CA PHE A 134 11.57 -7.44 -10.18
C PHE A 134 11.63 -8.74 -11.00
N GLU A 135 12.57 -8.82 -11.95
CA GLU A 135 12.84 -10.05 -12.74
C GLU A 135 13.28 -11.24 -11.88
#